data_AF-A0A2T6K5R6-F1
#
_entry.id   AF-A0A2T6K5R6-F1
#
_cell.length_a   1.000
_cell.length_b   1.000
_cell.length_c   1.000
_cell.angle_alpha   90.00
_cell.angle_beta   90.00
_cell.angle_gamma   90.00
#
_symmetry.space_group_name_H-M   'P 1'
#
loop_
_entity.id
_entity.type
_entity.pdbx_description
1 polymer ?
#
loop_
_entity_poly.entity_id
_entity_poly.type
_entity_poly.pdbx_seq_one_letter_code
_entity_poly.pdbx_strand_id
1 'polypeptide(L)'
;MFWIKFGLIAIIVFVLISIVKLLLRKLFKIETVKKEFFSYNHINEIHRKIDKGLRIFSIITLILLSFVLLFYFEDFIYLILIGPIVFMLLDYMVRAFFEWKYTQYPKQSILTLTEMFLIVIAIIIVIEFKLLGSY
;
A
#
# COMPACT_ATOMS: atom_id res chain seq x y z
N MET A 1 -3.27 0.00 -25.19
CA MET A 1 -4.27 0.78 -24.42
C MET A 1 -4.24 0.52 -22.92
N PHE A 2 -3.91 -0.69 -22.45
CA PHE A 2 -3.80 -1.03 -21.02
C PHE A 2 -2.97 0.00 -20.22
N TRP A 3 -1.74 0.27 -20.64
CA TRP A 3 -0.83 1.19 -19.95
C TRP A 3 -1.37 2.62 -19.83
N ILE A 4 -2.10 3.10 -20.85
CA ILE A 4 -2.72 4.43 -20.83
C ILE A 4 -3.86 4.46 -19.81
N LYS A 5 -4.74 3.44 -19.82
CA LYS A 5 -5.82 3.30 -18.84
C LYS A 5 -5.28 3.19 -17.41
N PHE A 6 -4.26 2.36 -17.21
CA PHE A 6 -3.59 2.20 -15.93
C PHE A 6 -2.99 3.52 -15.44
N GLY A 7 -2.24 4.22 -16.30
CA GLY A 7 -1.65 5.52 -15.98
C GLY A 7 -2.71 6.56 -15.59
N LEU A 8 -3.81 6.65 -16.34
CA LEU A 8 -4.92 7.56 -16.03
C LEU A 8 -5.57 7.23 -14.69
N ILE A 9 -5.87 5.96 -14.43
CA ILE A 9 -6.45 5.50 -13.15
C ILE A 9 -5.50 5.83 -12.00
N ALA A 10 -4.20 5.55 -12.15
CA ALA A 10 -3.21 5.86 -11.12
C ALA A 10 -3.14 7.37 -10.81
N ILE A 11 -3.21 8.23 -11.83
CA ILE A 11 -3.25 9.70 -11.65
C ILE A 11 -4.52 10.11 -10.90
N ILE A 12 -5.68 9.59 -11.29
CA ILE A 12 -6.96 9.91 -10.64
C ILE A 12 -6.94 9.51 -9.16
N VAL A 13 -6.49 8.29 -8.87
CA VAL A 13 -6.36 7.78 -7.50
C VAL A 13 -5.38 8.62 -6.69
N PHE A 14 -4.24 9.00 -7.28
CA PHE A 14 -3.25 9.85 -6.62
C PHE A 14 -3.80 11.24 -6.27
N VAL A 15 -4.52 11.87 -7.21
CA VAL A 15 -5.17 13.17 -7.00
C VAL A 15 -6.24 13.06 -5.91
N LEU A 16 -7.08 12.03 -5.96
CA LEU A 16 -8.11 11.77 -4.95
C LEU A 16 -7.50 11.61 -3.55
N ILE A 17 -6.49 10.76 -3.40
CA ILE A 17 -5.78 10.55 -2.14
C ILE A 17 -5.18 11.87 -1.63
N SER A 18 -4.57 12.65 -2.52
CA SER A 18 -3.98 13.94 -2.16
C SER A 18 -5.03 14.92 -1.63
N ILE A 19 -6.19 15.02 -2.29
CA ILE A 19 -7.31 15.88 -1.86
C ILE A 19 -7.82 15.41 -0.49
N VAL A 20 -8.11 14.11 -0.32
CA VAL A 20 -8.63 13.57 0.94
C VAL A 20 -7.64 13.82 2.09
N LYS A 21 -6.35 13.59 1.86
CA LYS A 21 -5.32 13.88 2.86
C LYS A 21 -5.27 15.37 3.24
N LEU A 22 -5.38 16.27 2.27
CA LEU A 22 -5.42 17.72 2.53
C LEU A 22 -6.65 18.11 3.36
N LEU A 23 -7.82 17.53 3.06
CA LEU A 23 -9.03 17.75 3.85
C LEU A 23 -8.87 17.23 5.29
N LEU A 24 -8.41 15.99 5.46
CA LEU A 24 -8.17 15.39 6.78
C LEU A 24 -7.15 16.18 7.60
N ARG A 25 -6.08 16.70 6.97
CA ARG A 25 -5.12 17.57 7.65
C ARG A 25 -5.79 18.81 8.24
N LYS A 26 -6.66 19.47 7.47
CA LYS A 26 -7.41 20.64 7.93
C LYS A 26 -8.43 20.29 9.01
N LEU A 27 -9.17 19.20 8.84
CA LEU A 27 -10.22 18.77 9.77
C LEU A 27 -9.66 18.35 11.14
N PHE A 28 -8.61 17.53 11.15
CA PHE A 28 -8.05 16.96 12.37
C PHE A 28 -6.88 17.77 12.96
N LYS A 29 -6.56 18.92 12.34
CA LYS A 29 -5.41 19.77 12.66
C LYS A 29 -4.13 18.94 12.76
N ILE A 30 -3.86 18.14 11.73
CA ILE A 30 -2.70 17.25 11.67
C ILE A 30 -1.49 18.08 11.27
N GLU A 31 -0.45 18.03 12.09
CA GLU A 31 0.79 18.75 11.84
C GLU A 31 1.48 18.23 10.58
N THR A 32 1.99 19.17 9.78
CA THR A 32 2.74 18.83 8.58
C THR A 32 4.14 18.39 8.95
N VAL A 33 4.33 17.09 9.10
CA VAL A 33 5.67 16.51 9.19
C VAL A 33 6.32 16.61 7.82
N LYS A 34 7.39 17.40 7.69
CA LYS A 34 8.23 17.40 6.48
C LYS A 34 8.91 16.03 6.40
N LYS A 35 8.38 15.16 5.54
CA LYS A 35 9.08 13.94 5.14
C LYS A 35 9.94 14.31 3.94
N GLU A 36 11.24 14.10 4.03
CA GLU A 36 12.10 14.18 2.85
C GLU A 36 11.62 13.13 1.85
N PHE A 37 11.47 13.52 0.58
CA PHE A 37 11.16 12.58 -0.47
C PHE A 37 12.33 11.59 -0.60
N PHE A 38 12.03 10.29 -0.56
CA PHE A 38 13.00 9.18 -0.66
C PHE A 38 13.91 8.87 0.54
N SER A 39 13.80 9.57 1.68
CA SER A 39 14.52 9.11 2.88
C SER A 39 13.80 7.91 3.53
N TYR A 40 14.55 6.88 3.90
CA TYR A 40 14.09 5.75 4.70
C TYR A 40 13.72 6.24 6.11
N ASN A 41 12.58 6.91 6.24
CA ASN A 41 12.10 7.50 7.49
C ASN A 41 11.49 6.41 8.37
N HIS A 42 12.34 5.55 8.90
CA HIS A 42 11.96 4.69 9.99
C HIS A 42 11.86 5.53 11.26
N ILE A 43 10.74 5.38 11.96
CA ILE A 43 10.43 6.11 13.20
C ILE A 43 11.43 5.76 14.31
N ASN A 44 11.85 4.51 14.34
CA ASN A 44 12.88 4.00 15.23
C ASN A 44 13.60 2.79 14.58
N GLU A 45 14.66 2.31 15.22
CA GLU A 45 15.40 1.13 14.76
C GLU A 45 14.56 -0.16 14.76
N ILE A 46 13.53 -0.24 15.61
CA ILE A 46 12.63 -1.40 15.64
C ILE A 46 11.78 -1.44 14.36
N HIS A 47 11.19 -0.31 13.97
CA HIS A 47 10.43 -0.15 12.73
C HIS A 47 11.29 -0.54 11.53
N ARG A 48 12.55 -0.09 11.50
CA ARG A 48 13.51 -0.46 10.44
C ARG A 48 13.75 -1.96 10.35
N LYS A 49 13.93 -2.63 11.50
CA LYS A 49 14.15 -4.08 11.54
C LYS A 49 12.91 -4.84 11.07
N ILE A 50 11.72 -4.41 11.51
CA ILE A 50 10.45 -5.04 11.10
C ILE A 50 10.21 -4.84 9.61
N ASP A 51 10.36 -3.62 9.07
CA ASP A 51 10.18 -3.35 7.64
C ASP A 51 11.14 -4.20 6.80
N LYS A 52 12.41 -4.27 7.19
CA LYS A 52 13.41 -5.09 6.49
C LYS A 52 13.05 -6.58 6.56
N GLY A 53 12.59 -7.06 7.73
CA GLY A 53 12.12 -8.42 7.91
C GLY A 53 10.92 -8.73 7.03
N LEU A 54 9.91 -7.86 7.01
CA LEU A 54 8.71 -7.99 6.18
C LEU A 54 9.04 -8.01 4.68
N ARG A 55 9.99 -7.17 4.25
CA ARG A 55 10.48 -7.19 2.85
C ARG A 55 11.15 -8.50 2.48
N ILE A 56 12.08 -9.00 3.30
CA ILE A 56 12.76 -10.28 3.02
C ILE A 56 11.74 -11.43 3.03
N PHE A 57 10.87 -11.46 4.03
CA PHE A 57 9.82 -12.46 4.15
C PHE A 57 8.88 -12.44 2.94
N SER A 58 8.39 -11.26 2.54
CA SER A 58 7.51 -11.12 1.37
C SER A 58 8.16 -11.62 0.08
N ILE A 59 9.44 -11.31 -0.16
CA ILE A 59 10.17 -11.81 -1.34
C ILE A 59 10.20 -13.34 -1.34
N ILE A 60 10.58 -13.96 -0.22
CA ILE A 60 10.66 -15.42 -0.11
C ILE A 60 9.28 -16.05 -0.31
N THR A 61 8.25 -15.53 0.38
CA THR A 61 6.88 -16.02 0.26
C THR A 61 6.35 -15.89 -1.16
N LEU A 62 6.57 -14.75 -1.83
CA LEU A 62 6.09 -14.53 -3.20
C LEU A 62 6.81 -15.43 -4.20
N ILE A 63 8.11 -15.65 -4.05
CA ILE A 63 8.86 -16.59 -4.91
C ILE A 63 8.33 -18.02 -4.73
N LEU A 64 8.18 -18.47 -3.48
CA LEU A 64 7.65 -19.81 -3.19
C LEU A 64 6.22 -19.97 -3.71
N LEU A 65 5.36 -18.97 -3.48
CA LEU A 65 4.00 -18.97 -4.00
C LEU A 65 3.97 -19.05 -5.52
N SER A 66 4.84 -18.28 -6.20
CA SER A 66 4.96 -18.31 -7.66
C SER A 66 5.37 -19.69 -8.16
N PHE A 67 6.37 -20.31 -7.51
CA PHE A 67 6.83 -21.65 -7.87
C PHE A 67 5.73 -22.70 -7.67
N VAL A 68 5.06 -22.69 -6.51
CA VAL A 68 3.98 -23.64 -6.21
C VAL A 68 2.82 -23.49 -7.19
N LEU A 69 2.39 -22.26 -7.48
CA LEU A 69 1.31 -22.02 -8.44
C LEU A 69 1.70 -22.46 -9.85
N LEU A 70 2.91 -22.14 -10.31
CA LEU A 70 3.33 -22.46 -11.67
C LEU A 70 3.48 -23.96 -11.93
N PHE A 71 4.00 -24.72 -10.96
CA PHE A 71 4.30 -26.15 -11.17
C PHE A 71 3.20 -27.10 -10.71
N TYR A 72 2.33 -26.69 -9.79
CA TYR A 72 1.33 -27.58 -9.18
C TYR A 72 -0.12 -27.08 -9.34
N PHE A 73 -0.35 -25.79 -9.58
CA PHE A 73 -1.69 -25.19 -9.60
C PHE A 73 -1.83 -24.12 -10.69
N GLU A 74 -1.45 -24.46 -11.93
CA GLU A 74 -1.40 -23.51 -13.05
C GLU A 74 -2.76 -22.82 -13.31
N ASP A 75 -3.86 -23.57 -13.18
CA ASP A 75 -5.23 -23.03 -13.32
C ASP A 75 -5.53 -21.89 -12.32
N PHE A 76 -4.81 -21.83 -11.21
CA PHE A 76 -4.98 -20.84 -10.14
C PHE A 76 -3.89 -19.77 -10.13
N ILE A 77 -3.09 -19.65 -11.19
CA ILE A 77 -1.95 -18.73 -11.23
C ILE A 77 -2.35 -17.26 -11.00
N TYR A 78 -3.58 -16.88 -11.35
CA TYR A 78 -4.11 -15.52 -11.09
C TYR A 78 -4.17 -15.16 -9.60
N LEU A 79 -4.23 -16.15 -8.69
CA LEU A 79 -4.20 -15.92 -7.24
C LEU A 79 -2.87 -15.32 -6.76
N ILE A 80 -1.81 -15.38 -7.58
CA ILE A 80 -0.52 -14.75 -7.29
C ILE A 80 -0.66 -13.25 -6.98
N LEU A 81 -1.67 -12.57 -7.55
CA LEU A 81 -1.92 -11.15 -7.37
C LEU A 81 -2.38 -10.80 -5.95
N ILE A 82 -2.92 -11.77 -5.20
CA ILE A 82 -3.36 -11.57 -3.81
C ILE A 82 -2.15 -11.34 -2.90
N GLY A 83 -1.04 -12.04 -3.14
CA GLY A 83 0.17 -11.95 -2.30
C GLY A 83 0.71 -10.53 -2.17
N PRO A 84 1.01 -9.82 -3.28
CA PRO A 84 1.47 -8.44 -3.24
C PRO A 84 0.49 -7.49 -2.55
N ILE A 85 -0.83 -7.68 -2.72
CA ILE A 85 -1.86 -6.86 -2.06
C ILE A 85 -1.80 -7.06 -0.54
N VAL A 86 -1.71 -8.31 -0.07
CA VAL A 86 -1.59 -8.62 1.36
C VAL A 86 -0.33 -8.01 1.96
N PHE A 87 0.83 -8.14 1.29
CA PHE A 87 2.06 -7.55 1.80
C PHE A 87 2.08 -6.03 1.77
N MET A 88 1.44 -5.42 0.77
CA MET A 88 1.20 -3.97 0.75
C MET A 88 0.38 -3.53 1.95
N LEU A 89 -0.73 -4.22 2.25
CA LEU A 89 -1.56 -3.93 3.42
C LEU A 89 -0.77 -4.03 4.73
N LEU A 90 0.05 -5.08 4.88
CA LEU A 90 0.90 -5.26 6.04
C LEU A 90 1.91 -4.11 6.19
N ASP A 91 2.55 -3.63 5.11
CA ASP A 91 3.47 -2.46 5.16
C ASP A 91 2.75 -1.19 5.66
N TYR A 92 1.55 -0.91 5.14
CA TYR A 92 0.73 0.21 5.60
C TYR A 92 0.32 0.07 7.07
N MET A 93 -0.06 -1.13 7.51
CA MET A 93 -0.44 -1.39 8.90
C MET A 93 0.75 -1.21 9.85
N VAL A 94 1.92 -1.76 9.52
CA VAL A 94 3.14 -1.59 10.31
C VAL A 94 3.48 -0.11 10.43
N ARG A 95 3.48 0.62 9.30
CA ARG A 95 3.76 2.06 9.29
C ARG A 95 2.76 2.84 10.14
N ALA A 96 1.47 2.60 9.99
CA ALA A 96 0.43 3.27 10.76
C ALA A 96 0.55 2.98 12.27
N PHE A 97 0.88 1.74 12.64
CA PHE A 97 1.12 1.35 14.03
C PHE A 97 2.30 2.12 14.64
N PHE A 98 3.42 2.21 13.92
CA PHE A 98 4.57 2.96 14.38
C PHE A 98 4.29 4.47 14.45
N GLU A 99 3.58 5.03 13.47
CA GLU A 99 3.16 6.43 13.50
C GLU A 99 2.30 6.71 14.72
N TRP A 100 1.32 5.84 15.02
CA TRP A 100 0.41 6.01 16.15
C TRP A 100 1.09 5.87 17.51
N LYS A 101 1.99 4.90 17.69
CA LYS A 101 2.52 4.55 19.02
C LYS A 101 3.89 5.14 19.34
N TYR A 102 4.74 5.40 18.34
CA TYR A 102 6.16 5.70 18.55
C TYR A 102 6.59 7.09 18.05
N THR A 103 5.68 7.91 17.51
CA THR A 103 6.00 9.27 17.07
C THR A 103 5.37 10.33 17.94
N GLN A 104 5.94 11.54 17.88
CA GLN A 104 5.34 12.76 18.45
C GLN A 104 4.08 13.21 17.66
N TYR A 105 3.81 12.59 16.51
CA TYR A 105 2.72 12.97 15.60
C TYR A 105 1.75 11.80 15.36
N PRO A 106 1.08 11.27 16.39
CA PRO A 106 0.27 10.05 16.30
C PRO A 106 -0.90 10.17 15.32
N LYS A 107 -1.42 11.38 15.12
CA LYS A 107 -2.50 11.67 14.15
C LYS A 107 -2.10 11.43 12.70
N GLN A 108 -0.81 11.34 12.40
CA GLN A 108 -0.32 11.02 11.06
C GLN A 108 -0.78 9.63 10.61
N SER A 109 -0.94 8.69 11.54
CA SER A 109 -1.46 7.34 11.29
C SER A 109 -2.83 7.34 10.60
N ILE A 110 -3.69 8.33 10.90
CA ILE A 110 -5.01 8.48 10.27
C ILE A 110 -4.87 8.70 8.76
N LEU A 111 -3.89 9.51 8.34
CA LEU A 111 -3.64 9.77 6.92
C LEU A 111 -3.11 8.53 6.21
N THR A 112 -2.22 7.78 6.86
CA THR A 112 -1.64 6.54 6.33
C THR A 112 -2.71 5.44 6.20
N LEU A 113 -3.56 5.27 7.21
CA LEU A 113 -4.69 4.34 7.14
C LEU A 113 -5.69 4.74 6.07
N THR A 114 -6.01 6.03 5.96
CA THR A 114 -6.93 6.51 4.92
C THR A 114 -6.38 6.25 3.52
N GLU A 115 -5.08 6.51 3.30
CA GLU A 115 -4.43 6.16 2.04
C GLU A 115 -4.54 4.68 1.71
N MET A 116 -4.24 3.81 2.70
CA MET A 116 -4.40 2.38 2.56
C MET A 116 -5.82 2.01 2.13
N PHE A 117 -6.85 2.51 2.83
CA PHE A 117 -8.25 2.23 2.49
C PHE A 117 -8.64 2.72 1.10
N LEU A 118 -8.23 3.93 0.71
CA LEU A 118 -8.52 4.48 -0.62
C LEU A 118 -7.87 3.65 -1.72
N ILE A 119 -6.64 3.17 -1.50
CA ILE A 119 -5.97 2.29 -2.47
C ILE A 119 -6.69 0.94 -2.58
N VAL A 120 -7.10 0.34 -1.46
CA VAL A 120 -7.87 -0.92 -1.46
C VAL A 120 -9.19 -0.76 -2.22
N ILE A 121 -9.93 0.32 -1.95
CA ILE A 121 -11.17 0.64 -2.66
C ILE A 121 -10.90 0.81 -4.16
N ALA A 122 -9.82 1.52 -4.53
CA ALA A 122 -9.44 1.69 -5.92
C ALA A 122 -9.11 0.35 -6.61
N ILE A 123 -8.37 -0.54 -5.94
CA ILE A 123 -8.07 -1.89 -6.45
C ILE A 123 -9.36 -2.67 -6.68
N ILE A 124 -10.28 -2.67 -5.71
CA ILE A 124 -11.57 -3.36 -5.82
C ILE A 124 -12.37 -2.83 -7.01
N ILE A 125 -12.48 -1.50 -7.16
CA ILE A 125 -13.17 -0.87 -8.29
C ILE A 125 -12.53 -1.27 -9.63
N VAL A 126 -11.21 -1.27 -9.73
CA VAL A 126 -10.51 -1.64 -10.96
C VAL A 126 -10.79 -3.08 -11.36
N ILE A 127 -10.81 -4.00 -10.39
CA ILE A 127 -11.08 -5.43 -10.61
C ILE A 127 -12.55 -5.64 -10.97
N GLU A 128 -13.48 -5.13 -10.16
CA GLU A 128 -14.92 -5.34 -10.31
C GLU A 128 -15.44 -4.80 -11.65
N PHE A 129 -15.03 -3.58 -12.01
CA PHE A 129 -15.45 -2.94 -13.26
C PHE A 129 -14.58 -3.32 -14.46
N LYS A 130 -13.63 -4.26 -14.29
CA LYS A 130 -12.68 -4.71 -15.33
C LYS A 130 -12.05 -3.53 -16.10
N LEU A 131 -11.70 -2.45 -15.40
CA LEU A 131 -11.33 -1.17 -16.02
C LEU A 131 -10.08 -1.27 -16.90
N LEU A 132 -9.22 -2.25 -16.60
CA LEU A 132 -7.99 -2.50 -17.34
C LEU A 132 -8.16 -3.47 -18.53
N GLY A 133 -9.34 -4.06 -18.71
CA GLY A 133 -9.64 -5.09 -19.71
C GLY A 133 -10.16 -6.37 -19.07
N SER A 134 -10.80 -7.24 -19.86
CA SER A 134 -11.11 -8.60 -19.38
C SER A 134 -9.83 -9.41 -19.34
N TYR A 135 -9.56 -10.01 -18.19
CA TYR A 135 -8.76 -11.23 -18.10
C TYR A 135 -9.60 -12.41 -18.59
#